data_AF-A0A8T2WQN3-F1
#
_entry.id   AF-A0A8T2WQN3-F1
#
_cell.length_a   1.000
_cell.length_b   1.000
_cell.length_c   1.000
_cell.angle_alpha   90.00
_cell.angle_beta   90.00
_cell.angle_gamma   90.00
#
_symmetry.space_group_name_H-M   'P 1'
#
loop_
_entity.id
_entity.type
_entity.pdbx_description
1 polymer ?
#
loop_
_entity_poly.entity_id
_entity_poly.type
_entity_poly.pdbx_seq_one_letter_code
_entity_poly.pdbx_strand_id
1 'polypeptide(L)'
;MFEELPATLALPEQLLQGSAESLQTFIIRGCPNIEEMPECIGNLNKLQNLEITGCPSLSKRCRRETGEDWPKIKHIPKIKNDGDDSDEETSHA
;
A
#
# COMPACT_ATOMS: atom_id res chain seq x y z
N MET A 1 -9.39 -1.63 16.68
CA MET A 1 -9.30 -3.09 16.70
C MET A 1 -10.33 -3.58 15.67
N PHE A 2 -9.91 -3.74 14.42
CA PHE A 2 -10.77 -4.21 13.33
C PHE A 2 -10.55 -5.73 13.24
N GLU A 3 -11.25 -6.48 14.08
CA GLU A 3 -11.26 -7.94 14.04
C GLU A 3 -12.25 -8.34 12.94
N GLU A 4 -11.75 -9.11 11.96
CA GLU A 4 -12.52 -9.84 10.93
C GLU A 4 -13.38 -8.99 9.99
N LEU A 5 -12.71 -8.32 9.06
CA LEU A 5 -13.34 -7.84 7.83
C LEU A 5 -13.64 -9.06 6.92
N PRO A 6 -14.90 -9.27 6.46
CA PRO A 6 -15.25 -10.38 5.58
C PRO A 6 -14.34 -10.46 4.35
N ALA A 7 -14.07 -11.68 3.89
CA ALA A 7 -13.07 -12.04 2.88
C ALA A 7 -13.23 -11.38 1.49
N THR A 8 -14.17 -10.46 1.30
CA THR A 8 -14.41 -9.71 0.06
C THR A 8 -14.10 -8.22 0.17
N LEU A 9 -13.53 -7.73 1.27
CA LEU A 9 -13.28 -6.30 1.46
C LEU A 9 -11.98 -5.89 0.77
N ALA A 10 -12.12 -5.59 -0.52
CA ALA A 10 -11.28 -4.60 -1.18
C ALA A 10 -11.12 -3.39 -0.25
N LEU A 11 -9.92 -2.81 -0.23
CA LEU A 11 -9.66 -1.59 0.53
C LEU A 11 -10.75 -0.56 0.18
N PRO A 12 -11.41 0.05 1.19
CA PRO A 12 -12.57 0.89 0.94
C PRO A 12 -12.16 2.12 0.13
N GLU A 13 -12.40 2.09 -1.18
CA GLU A 13 -12.02 3.14 -2.11
C GLU A 13 -12.60 4.49 -1.70
N GLN A 14 -13.83 4.48 -1.16
CA GLN A 14 -14.50 5.68 -0.69
C GLN A 14 -13.76 6.37 0.47
N LEU A 15 -13.10 5.62 1.36
CA LEU A 15 -12.33 6.18 2.46
C LEU A 15 -11.05 6.85 1.95
N LEU A 16 -10.39 6.20 1.00
CA LEU A 16 -9.16 6.69 0.38
C LEU A 16 -9.44 7.93 -0.47
N GLN A 17 -10.53 7.93 -1.24
CA GLN A 17 -10.92 9.05 -2.08
C GLN A 17 -11.23 10.32 -1.28
N GLY A 18 -11.87 10.19 -0.12
CA GLY A 18 -12.10 11.31 0.80
C GLY A 18 -10.82 11.88 1.44
N SER A 19 -9.72 11.13 1.40
CA SER A 19 -8.44 11.48 2.04
C SER A 19 -7.33 11.82 1.03
N ALA A 20 -7.65 11.92 -0.27
CA ALA A 20 -6.66 12.04 -1.34
C ALA A 20 -5.74 13.26 -1.23
N GLU A 21 -6.23 14.36 -0.65
CA GLU A 21 -5.49 15.61 -0.52
C GLU A 21 -4.76 15.77 0.84
N SER A 22 -4.91 14.84 1.77
CA SER A 22 -4.34 14.96 3.12
C SER A 22 -3.56 13.73 3.58
N LEU A 23 -3.85 12.55 3.02
CA LEU A 23 -3.23 11.31 3.46
C LEU A 23 -1.76 11.26 3.06
N GLN A 24 -0.87 11.25 4.05
CA GLN A 24 0.58 11.16 3.86
C GLN A 24 1.14 9.77 4.17
N THR A 25 0.43 8.97 4.94
CA THR A 25 0.89 7.64 5.35
C THR A 25 -0.27 6.66 5.30
N PHE A 26 -0.07 5.52 4.64
CA PHE A 26 -1.05 4.46 4.52
C PHE A 26 -0.40 3.11 4.90
N ILE A 27 -1.00 2.42 5.86
CA ILE A 27 -0.43 1.21 6.45
C ILE A 27 -1.47 0.10 6.42
N ILE A 28 -1.09 -1.06 5.89
CA ILE A 28 -1.91 -2.26 5.82
C ILE A 28 -1.14 -3.36 6.56
N ARG A 29 -1.73 -3.88 7.65
CA ARG A 29 -1.09 -4.88 8.51
C ARG A 29 -2.00 -6.08 8.74
N GLY A 30 -1.48 -7.29 8.53
CA GLY A 30 -2.16 -8.53 8.91
C GLY A 30 -3.46 -8.79 8.15
N CYS A 31 -3.54 -8.37 6.87
CA CYS A 31 -4.71 -8.55 6.02
C CYS A 31 -4.42 -9.58 4.91
N PRO A 32 -4.47 -10.89 5.21
CA PRO A 32 -4.14 -11.93 4.23
C PRO A 32 -5.15 -12.08 3.10
N ASN A 33 -6.39 -11.62 3.32
CA ASN A 33 -7.48 -11.70 2.34
C ASN A 33 -7.51 -10.51 1.37
N ILE A 34 -6.70 -9.46 1.61
CA ILE A 34 -6.61 -8.35 0.66
C ILE A 34 -5.70 -8.82 -0.47
N GLU A 35 -6.31 -9.04 -1.63
CA GLU A 35 -5.61 -9.55 -2.79
C GLU A 35 -5.06 -8.45 -3.66
N GLU A 36 -5.66 -7.26 -3.70
CA GLU A 36 -5.27 -6.19 -4.64
C GLU A 36 -5.31 -4.79 -4.03
N MET A 37 -4.55 -3.88 -4.66
CA MET A 37 -4.56 -2.46 -4.31
C MET A 37 -5.67 -1.71 -5.10
N PRO A 38 -6.48 -0.87 -4.43
CA PRO A 38 -7.55 -0.12 -5.06
C PRO A 38 -7.01 0.86 -6.09
N GLU A 39 -7.78 1.11 -7.16
CA GLU A 39 -7.34 2.02 -8.23
C GLU A 39 -7.18 3.45 -7.73
N CYS A 40 -8.00 3.86 -6.77
CA CYS A 40 -7.95 5.19 -6.18
C CYS A 40 -6.63 5.50 -5.43
N ILE A 41 -5.78 4.49 -5.11
CA ILE A 41 -4.47 4.72 -4.48
C ILE A 41 -3.58 5.62 -5.36
N GLY A 42 -3.74 5.53 -6.69
CA GLY A 42 -3.02 6.33 -7.66
C GLY A 42 -3.36 7.82 -7.57
N ASN A 43 -4.53 8.14 -7.00
CA ASN A 43 -4.99 9.52 -6.83
C ASN A 43 -4.48 10.17 -5.53
N LEU A 44 -3.84 9.39 -4.64
CA LEU A 44 -3.31 9.88 -3.37
C LEU A 44 -1.97 10.59 -3.59
N ASN A 45 -2.01 11.75 -4.23
CA ASN A 45 -0.81 12.51 -4.62
C ASN A 45 0.01 13.03 -3.43
N LYS A 46 -0.59 13.11 -2.24
CA LYS A 46 0.10 13.52 -1.01
C LYS A 46 0.70 12.35 -0.24
N LEU A 47 0.44 11.11 -0.66
CA LEU A 47 0.92 9.92 0.03
C LEU A 47 2.44 9.82 -0.08
N GLN A 48 3.11 9.86 1.07
CA GLN A 48 4.56 9.80 1.17
C GLN A 48 5.05 8.40 1.55
N ASN A 49 4.27 7.71 2.39
CA ASN A 49 4.63 6.42 2.97
C ASN A 49 3.53 5.38 2.74
N LEU A 50 3.90 4.23 2.17
CA LEU A 50 3.07 3.04 2.06
C LEU A 50 3.76 1.86 2.75
N GLU A 51 3.10 1.25 3.73
CA GLU A 51 3.61 0.08 4.43
C GLU A 51 2.62 -1.08 4.32
N ILE A 52 3.09 -2.23 3.83
CA ILE A 52 2.31 -3.46 3.66
C ILE A 52 3.02 -4.56 4.44
N THR A 53 2.41 -5.06 5.51
CA THR A 53 3.01 -6.11 6.36
C THR A 53 1.98 -7.19 6.68
N GLY A 54 2.39 -8.46 6.71
CA GLY A 54 1.48 -9.58 6.96
C GLY A 54 0.35 -9.70 5.93
N CYS A 55 0.55 -9.22 4.71
CA CYS A 55 -0.43 -9.25 3.61
C CYS A 55 0.18 -9.95 2.38
N PRO A 56 0.29 -11.30 2.36
CA PRO A 56 1.09 -12.03 1.38
C PRO A 56 0.67 -11.81 -0.08
N SER A 57 -0.62 -11.77 -0.38
CA SER A 57 -1.12 -11.56 -1.76
C SER A 57 -0.84 -10.14 -2.23
N LEU A 58 -1.26 -9.14 -1.42
CA LEU A 58 -1.02 -7.73 -1.71
C LEU A 58 0.47 -7.39 -1.80
N SER A 59 1.30 -7.88 -0.89
CA SER A 59 2.75 -7.62 -0.87
C SER A 59 3.42 -8.10 -2.16
N LYS A 60 2.96 -9.23 -2.74
CA LYS A 60 3.49 -9.74 -4.02
C LYS A 60 3.09 -8.85 -5.19
N ARG A 61 1.85 -8.38 -5.23
CA ARG A 61 1.36 -7.49 -6.29
C ARG A 61 1.89 -6.07 -6.19
N CYS A 62 2.22 -5.61 -4.98
CA CYS A 62 2.86 -4.31 -4.75
C CYS A 62 4.40 -4.37 -4.81
N ARG A 63 4.98 -5.51 -5.21
CA ARG A 63 6.43 -5.66 -5.31
C ARG A 63 7.02 -4.64 -6.29
N ARG A 64 8.13 -4.00 -5.89
CA ARG A 64 8.81 -2.99 -6.69
C ARG A 64 9.16 -3.51 -8.08
N GLU A 65 8.82 -2.74 -9.11
CA GLU A 65 9.09 -2.97 -10.54
C GLU A 65 8.45 -4.22 -11.18
N THR A 66 8.12 -5.25 -10.39
CA THR A 66 7.64 -6.54 -10.90
C THR A 66 6.19 -6.84 -10.55
N GLY A 67 5.61 -6.13 -9.57
CA GLY A 67 4.26 -6.38 -9.09
C GLY A 67 3.18 -5.78 -9.99
N GLU A 68 2.05 -6.47 -10.13
CA GLU A 68 0.91 -6.03 -10.95
C GLU A 68 0.33 -4.66 -10.52
N ASP A 69 0.33 -4.39 -9.22
CA ASP A 69 -0.17 -3.15 -8.63
C ASP A 69 0.94 -2.08 -8.50
N TRP A 70 2.20 -2.39 -8.86
CA TRP A 70 3.31 -1.42 -8.83
C TRP A 70 3.01 -0.11 -9.58
N PRO A 71 2.42 -0.11 -10.79
CA PRO A 71 2.13 1.13 -11.52
C PRO A 71 1.19 2.08 -10.77
N LYS A 72 0.36 1.55 -9.86
CA LYS A 72 -0.58 2.32 -9.04
C LYS A 72 0.09 3.01 -7.86
N ILE A 73 1.21 2.49 -7.37
CA ILE A 73 1.87 2.95 -6.14
C ILE A 73 3.26 3.55 -6.37
N LYS A 74 3.84 3.40 -7.57
CA LYS A 74 5.21 3.84 -7.91
C LYS A 74 5.48 5.34 -7.70
N HIS A 75 4.43 6.17 -7.59
CA HIS A 75 4.57 7.61 -7.32
C HIS A 75 4.82 7.90 -5.83
N ILE A 76 4.64 6.92 -4.95
CA ILE A 76 4.85 7.04 -3.51
C ILE A 76 6.35 6.94 -3.21
N PRO A 77 6.95 7.95 -2.54
CA PRO A 77 8.39 7.99 -2.26
C PRO A 77 8.92 6.84 -1.41
N LYS A 78 8.17 6.43 -0.37
CA LYS A 78 8.61 5.39 0.57
C LYS A 78 7.61 4.25 0.57
N ILE A 79 8.01 3.11 0.02
CA ILE A 79 7.18 1.90 -0.04
C ILE A 79 7.93 0.80 0.69
N LYS A 80 7.28 0.20 1.70
CA LYS A 80 7.80 -0.94 2.45
C LYS A 80 6.81 -2.09 2.32
N ASN A 81 7.28 -3.25 1.85
CA ASN A 81 6.51 -4.48 1.82
C ASN A 81 7.35 -5.64 2.41
N ASP A 82 6.73 -6.75 2.81
CA ASP A 82 7.45 -7.88 3.45
C ASP A 82 8.50 -8.56 2.55
N GLY A 83 8.52 -8.25 1.25
CA GLY A 83 9.41 -8.87 0.25
C GLY A 83 10.45 -7.92 -0.35
N ASP A 84 10.59 -6.69 0.17
CA ASP A 84 11.60 -5.73 -0.28
C ASP A 84 12.84 -5.83 0.62
N ASP A 85 13.73 -6.78 0.31
CA ASP A 85 15.14 -6.70 0.69
C ASP A 85 15.75 -5.56 -0.13
N SER A 86 15.64 -4.32 0.34
CA SER A 86 16.43 -3.22 -0.18
C SER A 86 16.98 -2.44 0.98
N ASP A 87 18.31 -2.52 1.06
CA ASP A 87 19.18 -1.90 2.01
C ASP A 87 18.82 -0.43 2.27
N GLU A 88 18.91 -0.11 3.54
CA GLU A 88 18.82 1.20 4.13
C GLU A 88 19.91 2.12 3.57
N GLU A 89 19.61 2.85 2.49
CA GLU A 89 20.38 4.04 2.14
C GLU A 89 19.51 5.26 2.43
N THR A 90 19.36 5.56 3.73
CA THR A 90 18.89 6.87 4.18
C THR A 90 20.02 7.87 3.94
N SER A 91 20.16 8.37 2.71
CA SER A 91 20.96 9.57 2.43
C SER A 91 20.03 10.77 2.36
N HIS A 92 19.76 11.38 3.52
CA HIS A 92 19.45 12.80 3.57
C HIS A 92 20.74 13.56 3.33
N ALA A 93 20.80 14.34 2.25
CA ALA A 93 21.73 15.44 2.08
C ALA A 93 20.95 16.67 1.62
#